data_AF-A0A167ZN52-F1
#
_entry.id   AF-A0A167ZN52-F1
#
_cell.length_a   1.000
_cell.length_b   1.000
_cell.length_c   1.000
_cell.angle_alpha   90.00
_cell.angle_beta   90.00
_cell.angle_gamma   90.00
#
_symmetry.space_group_name_H-M   'P 1'
#
loop_
_entity.id
_entity.type
_entity.pdbx_description
1 polymer ?
#
loop_
_entity_poly.entity_id
_entity_poly.type
_entity_poly.pdbx_seq_one_letter_code
_entity_poly.pdbx_strand_id
1 'polypeptide(L)'
;MKNTSLWLVILPLLIVSCTNDSINDTERIENKVGNKKSGKLNRTMQNLSPENSANAYDIAGKLHNDILEIYLTGNYQYTTIAEVNQQIESIVAANTNLVALNLNENSAVDLEEINEIITNPQSKLEGAIANSSMTSIAKLSLSNFMNTITTLENEEYESLYQTIVSYESSVMTDPQFTSEDKRIILTTSSVVRYSLYFAKERKDKDWDSSVGNRAGGLSGALENSSTAITRSLVTGILINNLLAD
;
A
#
# COMPACT_ATOMS: atom_id res chain seq x y z
N MET A 1 -70.13 40.22 -4.13
CA MET A 1 -69.94 38.79 -3.77
C MET A 1 -68.48 38.41 -4.00
N LYS A 2 -67.72 38.17 -2.92
CA LYS A 2 -66.48 37.37 -2.84
C LYS A 2 -65.87 37.64 -1.47
N ASN A 3 -65.87 36.66 -0.59
CA ASN A 3 -65.21 36.74 0.72
C ASN A 3 -64.00 35.80 0.69
N THR A 4 -62.89 36.24 1.28
CA THR A 4 -61.61 35.52 1.30
C THR A 4 -61.19 35.23 2.73
N SER A 5 -60.56 34.07 2.93
CA SER A 5 -59.64 33.77 4.06
C SER A 5 -60.28 33.68 5.46
N LEU A 6 -59.69 33.02 6.46
CA LEU A 6 -58.33 32.45 6.61
C LEU A 6 -58.35 31.29 7.66
N TRP A 7 -57.28 30.47 7.72
CA TRP A 7 -56.83 29.66 8.89
C TRP A 7 -57.72 28.48 9.37
N LEU A 8 -57.23 27.46 10.10
CA LEU A 8 -55.92 26.77 10.20
C LEU A 8 -56.14 25.45 11.02
N VAL A 9 -55.13 24.56 11.05
CA VAL A 9 -54.83 23.64 12.19
C VAL A 9 -55.69 22.38 12.47
N ILE A 10 -55.04 21.20 12.30
CA ILE A 10 -55.07 19.95 13.13
C ILE A 10 -56.38 19.10 13.13
N LEU A 11 -56.38 17.88 12.54
CA LEU A 11 -56.11 16.52 13.15
C LEU A 11 -57.30 16.03 14.04
N PRO A 12 -57.60 14.70 14.23
CA PRO A 12 -56.86 13.51 13.78
C PRO A 12 -57.72 12.27 13.35
N LEU A 13 -57.04 11.12 13.19
CA LEU A 13 -57.47 9.72 13.41
C LEU A 13 -58.42 8.96 12.43
N LEU A 14 -57.86 7.85 11.90
CA LEU A 14 -58.46 6.50 11.71
C LEU A 14 -59.50 6.32 10.57
N ILE A 15 -59.69 5.14 9.93
CA ILE A 15 -59.38 3.73 10.29
C ILE A 15 -59.31 2.83 9.01
N VAL A 16 -58.39 1.83 8.95
CA VAL A 16 -58.62 0.40 8.49
C VAL A 16 -58.90 0.15 6.97
N SER A 17 -58.49 -0.93 6.24
CA SER A 17 -57.93 -2.28 6.55
C SER A 17 -57.14 -2.94 5.40
N CYS A 18 -56.30 -3.95 5.74
CA CYS A 18 -55.97 -5.25 5.05
C CYS A 18 -55.51 -5.28 3.56
N THR A 19 -54.76 -6.27 3.06
CA THR A 19 -54.56 -7.70 3.45
C THR A 19 -53.17 -8.19 2.94
N ASN A 20 -52.50 -9.29 3.34
CA ASN A 20 -52.89 -10.55 4.00
C ASN A 20 -51.80 -11.12 4.94
N ASP A 21 -52.17 -12.13 5.74
CA ASP A 21 -51.36 -12.78 6.79
C ASP A 21 -50.37 -13.89 6.36
N SER A 22 -49.32 -14.07 7.18
CA SER A 22 -48.76 -15.34 7.74
C SER A 22 -47.26 -15.11 8.07
N ILE A 23 -46.85 -14.81 9.30
CA ILE A 23 -46.85 -15.60 10.55
C ILE A 23 -46.06 -16.92 10.43
N ASN A 24 -44.85 -16.92 10.97
CA ASN A 24 -44.53 -17.79 12.11
C ASN A 24 -43.46 -17.13 13.01
N ASP A 25 -43.74 -17.03 14.31
CA ASP A 25 -43.01 -16.21 15.31
C ASP A 25 -41.94 -16.99 16.12
N THR A 26 -41.29 -16.24 17.05
CA THR A 26 -40.53 -16.68 18.27
C THR A 26 -39.04 -17.03 18.06
N GLU A 27 -38.04 -16.48 18.76
CA GLU A 27 -37.86 -15.25 19.59
C GLU A 27 -36.34 -14.84 19.47
N ARG A 28 -35.93 -13.55 19.58
CA ARG A 28 -35.34 -12.86 20.77
C ARG A 28 -34.01 -13.47 21.29
N ILE A 29 -32.92 -12.75 21.61
CA ILE A 29 -32.78 -11.40 22.21
C ILE A 29 -31.64 -10.58 21.55
N GLU A 30 -31.93 -9.30 21.31
CA GLU A 30 -31.10 -8.07 21.38
C GLU A 30 -29.57 -8.21 21.67
N ASN A 31 -28.64 -7.48 21.02
CA ASN A 31 -28.55 -6.01 21.15
C ASN A 31 -27.50 -5.35 20.21
N LYS A 32 -27.85 -4.12 19.77
CA LYS A 32 -26.99 -2.93 19.57
C LYS A 32 -25.93 -2.80 18.45
N VAL A 33 -26.19 -1.72 17.68
CA VAL A 33 -25.28 -0.66 17.20
C VAL A 33 -24.67 -0.80 15.80
N GLY A 34 -25.13 0.13 14.94
CA GLY A 34 -24.18 0.95 14.18
C GLY A 34 -23.76 0.43 12.81
N ASN A 35 -24.69 -0.10 12.01
CA ASN A 35 -24.43 -0.41 10.60
C ASN A 35 -24.19 0.90 9.79
N LYS A 36 -22.97 1.45 9.85
CA LYS A 36 -22.48 2.43 8.87
C LYS A 36 -22.49 1.71 7.52
N LYS A 37 -23.32 2.20 6.60
CA LYS A 37 -23.41 1.67 5.24
C LYS A 37 -22.03 1.74 4.59
N SER A 38 -21.37 0.59 4.45
CA SER A 38 -20.24 0.46 3.54
C SER A 38 -20.70 0.93 2.16
N GLY A 39 -20.07 2.00 1.67
CA GLY A 39 -20.43 2.63 0.41
C GLY A 39 -20.03 1.74 -0.75
N LYS A 40 -20.93 0.83 -1.13
CA LYS A 40 -21.02 0.10 -2.41
C LYS A 40 -19.67 0.04 -3.14
N LEU A 41 -18.80 -0.90 -2.73
CA LEU A 41 -17.49 -1.13 -3.35
C LEU A 41 -17.64 -1.19 -4.87
N ASN A 42 -16.74 -0.51 -5.59
CA ASN A 42 -16.59 -0.71 -7.02
C ASN A 42 -16.12 -2.16 -7.23
N ARG A 43 -16.89 -2.95 -7.97
CA ARG A 43 -16.71 -4.40 -8.18
C ARG A 43 -15.44 -4.77 -8.97
N THR A 44 -14.57 -3.81 -9.27
CA THR A 44 -13.37 -3.99 -10.10
C THR A 44 -12.17 -4.49 -9.29
N MET A 45 -11.88 -3.91 -8.12
CA MET A 45 -10.73 -4.34 -7.30
C MET A 45 -10.98 -5.63 -6.50
N GLN A 46 -12.23 -6.11 -6.38
CA GLN A 46 -12.54 -7.32 -5.60
C GLN A 46 -11.96 -8.62 -6.17
N ASN A 47 -11.34 -8.59 -7.36
CA ASN A 47 -10.83 -9.77 -8.06
C ASN A 47 -9.35 -9.67 -8.50
N LEU A 48 -8.68 -8.52 -8.31
CA LEU A 48 -7.27 -8.36 -8.68
C LEU A 48 -6.44 -8.11 -7.42
N SER A 49 -5.41 -8.93 -7.24
CA SER A 49 -4.53 -8.94 -6.08
C SER A 49 -3.06 -8.71 -6.52
N PRO A 50 -2.17 -8.28 -5.63
CA PRO A 50 -0.83 -7.82 -6.00
C PRO A 50 0.19 -8.94 -6.27
N GLU A 51 -0.17 -10.22 -6.12
CA GLU A 51 0.75 -11.34 -6.30
C GLU A 51 1.24 -11.49 -7.74
N ASN A 52 2.54 -11.74 -7.91
CA ASN A 52 3.10 -12.28 -9.16
C ASN A 52 3.99 -13.48 -8.85
N SER A 53 3.41 -14.68 -8.85
CA SER A 53 4.13 -15.93 -8.55
C SER A 53 5.24 -16.29 -9.54
N ALA A 54 5.35 -15.61 -10.69
CA ALA A 54 6.49 -15.75 -11.58
C ALA A 54 7.73 -15.00 -11.06
N ASN A 55 7.54 -13.86 -10.37
CA ASN A 55 8.64 -13.13 -9.76
C ASN A 55 9.17 -13.88 -8.52
N ALA A 56 10.39 -14.40 -8.61
CA ALA A 56 11.06 -15.12 -7.51
C ALA A 56 11.27 -14.28 -6.23
N TYR A 57 11.14 -12.96 -6.32
CA TYR A 57 11.27 -12.00 -5.23
C TYR A 57 9.92 -11.37 -4.80
N ASP A 58 8.78 -11.88 -5.30
CA ASP A 58 7.44 -11.32 -5.02
C ASP A 58 7.09 -11.27 -3.52
N ILE A 59 7.70 -12.16 -2.74
CA ILE A 59 7.57 -12.20 -1.29
C ILE A 59 8.00 -10.88 -0.63
N ALA A 60 8.90 -10.09 -1.22
CA ALA A 60 9.34 -8.83 -0.64
C ALA A 60 8.20 -7.81 -0.54
N GLY A 61 7.45 -7.60 -1.64
CA GLY A 61 6.27 -6.73 -1.63
C GLY A 61 5.15 -7.26 -0.75
N LYS A 62 4.96 -8.59 -0.71
CA LYS A 62 3.98 -9.19 0.20
C LYS A 62 4.28 -8.87 1.66
N LEU A 63 5.50 -9.13 2.11
CA LEU A 63 5.88 -8.91 3.50
C LEU A 63 5.94 -7.43 3.86
N HIS A 64 6.30 -6.56 2.92
CA HIS A 64 6.13 -5.11 3.07
C HIS A 64 4.69 -4.76 3.46
N ASN A 65 3.68 -5.21 2.71
CA ASN A 65 2.29 -4.91 3.03
C ASN A 65 1.80 -5.61 4.31
N ASP A 66 2.18 -6.87 4.55
CA ASP A 66 1.82 -7.61 5.77
C ASP A 66 2.32 -6.85 7.03
N ILE A 67 3.56 -6.35 7.01
CA ILE A 67 4.14 -5.57 8.12
C ILE A 67 3.48 -4.20 8.23
N LEU A 68 3.19 -3.53 7.10
CA LEU A 68 2.55 -2.23 7.07
C LEU A 68 1.13 -2.28 7.67
N GLU A 69 0.35 -3.31 7.36
CA GLU A 69 -0.98 -3.52 7.92
C GLU A 69 -0.93 -3.71 9.45
N ILE A 70 0.05 -4.48 9.95
CA ILE A 70 0.28 -4.65 11.40
C ILE A 70 0.66 -3.30 12.05
N TYR A 71 1.56 -2.54 11.45
CA TYR A 71 1.97 -1.22 11.95
C TYR A 71 0.77 -0.27 12.07
N LEU A 72 -0.02 -0.15 11.00
CA LEU A 72 -1.18 0.76 10.97
C LEU A 72 -2.31 0.31 11.90
N THR A 73 -2.51 -1.01 12.06
CA THR A 73 -3.48 -1.57 13.02
C THR A 73 -3.08 -1.29 14.48
N GLY A 74 -1.79 -1.12 14.75
CA GLY A 74 -1.28 -0.68 16.05
C GLY A 74 -1.63 0.77 16.44
N ASN A 75 -2.07 1.60 15.48
CA ASN A 75 -2.43 3.02 15.70
C ASN A 75 -1.34 3.86 16.39
N TYR A 76 -0.06 3.53 16.15
CA TYR A 76 1.08 4.24 16.71
C TYR A 76 1.12 5.71 16.29
N GLN A 77 1.65 6.57 17.16
CA GLN A 77 1.79 8.03 16.94
C GLN A 77 3.28 8.42 16.89
N TYR A 78 4.10 7.60 16.21
CA TYR A 78 5.54 7.80 16.11
C TYR A 78 5.90 8.80 15.02
N THR A 79 6.73 9.78 15.37
CA THR A 79 7.12 10.88 14.46
C THR A 79 8.64 10.94 14.24
N THR A 80 9.43 10.20 15.01
CA THR A 80 10.89 10.13 14.81
C THR A 80 11.30 8.88 14.02
N ILE A 81 12.43 8.98 13.30
CA ILE A 81 13.02 7.86 12.55
C ILE A 81 13.29 6.66 13.48
N ALA A 82 13.82 6.92 14.68
CA ALA A 82 14.18 5.88 15.63
C ALA A 82 12.96 5.09 16.14
N GLU A 83 11.86 5.77 16.48
CA GLU A 83 10.63 5.12 16.95
C GLU A 83 9.98 4.26 15.85
N VAL A 84 9.84 4.81 14.64
CA VAL A 84 9.28 4.08 13.50
C VAL A 84 10.13 2.86 13.17
N ASN A 85 11.46 3.02 13.10
CA ASN A 85 12.38 1.91 12.84
C ASN A 85 12.30 0.83 13.92
N GLN A 86 12.38 1.20 15.20
CA GLN A 86 12.29 0.26 16.31
C GLN A 86 10.96 -0.51 16.30
N GLN A 87 9.85 0.14 15.91
CA GLN A 87 8.57 -0.54 15.80
C GLN A 87 8.52 -1.51 14.61
N ILE A 88 9.10 -1.16 13.46
CA ILE A 88 9.22 -2.07 12.32
C ILE A 88 10.10 -3.28 12.67
N GLU A 89 11.26 -3.07 13.31
CA GLU A 89 12.11 -4.16 13.82
C GLU A 89 11.36 -5.08 14.80
N SER A 90 10.57 -4.50 15.71
CA SER A 90 9.73 -5.25 16.67
C SER A 90 8.67 -6.10 15.97
N ILE A 91 7.99 -5.56 14.95
CA ILE A 91 7.03 -6.33 14.13
C ILE A 91 7.75 -7.43 13.36
N VAL A 92 8.93 -7.15 12.79
CA VAL A 92 9.74 -8.14 12.06
C VAL A 92 10.14 -9.31 12.97
N ALA A 93 10.66 -9.01 14.16
CA ALA A 93 11.07 -10.01 15.13
C ALA A 93 9.92 -10.86 15.68
N ALA A 94 8.70 -10.31 15.76
CA ALA A 94 7.52 -11.01 16.25
C ALA A 94 6.89 -11.99 15.23
N ASN A 95 7.19 -11.86 13.94
CA ASN A 95 6.51 -12.61 12.87
C ASN A 95 7.45 -13.66 12.24
N THR A 96 7.32 -14.92 12.67
CA THR A 96 8.22 -16.03 12.30
C THR A 96 8.28 -16.38 10.81
N ASN A 97 7.25 -16.04 10.02
CA ASN A 97 7.30 -16.19 8.56
C ASN A 97 8.33 -15.24 7.90
N LEU A 98 8.64 -14.12 8.54
CA LEU A 98 9.65 -13.16 8.08
C LEU A 98 11.06 -13.70 8.31
N VAL A 99 11.29 -14.35 9.46
CA VAL A 99 12.57 -14.97 9.84
C VAL A 99 13.05 -16.00 8.78
N ALA A 100 12.12 -16.64 8.06
CA ALA A 100 12.42 -17.62 7.01
C ALA A 100 13.14 -17.04 5.77
N LEU A 101 13.15 -15.72 5.58
CA LEU A 101 13.91 -15.06 4.50
C LEU A 101 15.38 -14.72 4.86
N ASN A 102 15.87 -15.15 6.04
CA ASN A 102 17.16 -14.70 6.57
C ASN A 102 17.26 -13.16 6.69
N LEU A 103 16.17 -12.48 7.08
CA LEU A 103 16.19 -11.06 7.46
C LEU A 103 17.13 -10.75 8.64
N ASN A 104 17.73 -11.79 9.24
CA ASN A 104 18.73 -11.71 10.29
C ASN A 104 20.08 -11.13 9.79
N GLU A 105 20.30 -11.01 8.48
CA GLU A 105 21.33 -10.13 7.90
C GLU A 105 20.87 -8.66 7.86
N ASN A 106 20.25 -8.19 8.95
CA ASN A 106 20.01 -6.76 9.13
C ASN A 106 21.36 -6.07 9.37
N SER A 107 21.88 -5.45 8.31
CA SER A 107 22.79 -4.30 8.41
C SER A 107 22.29 -3.35 9.51
N ALA A 108 23.21 -2.74 10.26
CA ALA A 108 22.83 -1.68 11.19
C ALA A 108 22.09 -0.59 10.41
N VAL A 109 20.91 -0.19 10.88
CA VAL A 109 20.05 0.73 10.14
C VAL A 109 20.74 2.08 9.95
N ASP A 110 20.93 2.46 8.69
CA ASP A 110 21.51 3.74 8.32
C ASP A 110 20.45 4.86 8.48
N LEU A 111 20.47 5.48 9.67
CA LEU A 111 19.60 6.60 10.01
C LEU A 111 19.91 7.86 9.20
N GLU A 112 21.14 8.02 8.71
CA GLU A 112 21.54 9.15 7.87
C GLU A 112 20.93 8.97 6.47
N GLU A 113 21.08 7.80 5.86
CA GLU A 113 20.46 7.47 4.57
C GLU A 113 18.93 7.57 4.62
N ILE A 114 18.28 7.09 5.69
CA ILE A 114 16.84 7.27 5.87
C ILE A 114 16.46 8.75 5.95
N ASN A 115 17.20 9.55 6.74
CA ASN A 115 16.96 10.99 6.85
C ASN A 115 17.12 11.70 5.49
N GLU A 116 18.13 11.32 4.72
CA GLU A 116 18.34 11.83 3.37
C GLU A 116 17.21 11.46 2.40
N ILE A 117 16.71 10.22 2.45
CA ILE A 117 15.58 9.76 1.64
C ILE A 117 14.30 10.52 2.00
N ILE A 118 13.95 10.67 3.27
CA ILE A 118 12.73 11.42 3.64
C ILE A 118 12.79 12.90 3.27
N THR A 119 14.00 13.48 3.23
CA THR A 119 14.19 14.90 2.87
C THR A 119 14.09 15.14 1.36
N ASN A 120 14.64 14.26 0.52
CA ASN A 120 14.66 14.43 -0.94
C ASN A 120 14.44 13.10 -1.69
N PRO A 121 13.26 12.46 -1.56
CA PRO A 121 13.07 11.06 -1.97
C PRO A 121 13.26 10.83 -3.48
N GLN A 122 12.79 11.73 -4.34
CA GLN A 122 12.99 11.62 -5.80
C GLN A 122 14.48 11.72 -6.18
N SER A 123 15.20 12.69 -5.61
CA SER A 123 16.64 12.85 -5.88
C SER A 123 17.46 11.66 -5.36
N LYS A 124 17.06 11.08 -4.22
CA LYS A 124 17.68 9.88 -3.67
C LYS A 124 17.36 8.62 -4.47
N LEU A 125 16.15 8.48 -5.01
CA LEU A 125 15.80 7.42 -5.96
C LEU A 125 16.67 7.49 -7.22
N GLU A 126 16.75 8.66 -7.86
CA GLU A 126 17.57 8.88 -9.05
C GLU A 126 19.07 8.65 -8.78
N GLY A 127 19.57 9.16 -7.65
CA GLY A 127 20.95 8.98 -7.21
C GLY A 127 21.30 7.52 -6.91
N ALA A 128 20.38 6.77 -6.30
CA ALA A 128 20.56 5.34 -6.04
C ALA A 128 20.67 4.53 -7.34
N ILE A 129 19.81 4.80 -8.33
CA ILE A 129 19.91 4.17 -9.66
C ILE A 129 21.26 4.52 -10.30
N ALA A 130 21.60 5.81 -10.37
CA ALA A 130 22.81 6.29 -11.06
C ALA A 130 24.11 5.72 -10.44
N ASN A 131 24.20 5.71 -9.11
CA ASN A 131 25.42 5.36 -8.37
C ASN A 131 25.51 3.86 -7.99
N SER A 132 24.47 3.06 -8.20
CA SER A 132 24.47 1.62 -7.91
C SER A 132 25.57 0.84 -8.65
N SER A 133 25.86 -0.37 -8.18
CA SER A 133 26.74 -1.35 -8.83
C SER A 133 26.12 -2.04 -10.06
N MET A 134 24.83 -1.79 -10.35
CA MET A 134 24.08 -2.39 -11.45
C MET A 134 24.71 -2.10 -12.83
N THR A 135 24.44 -2.98 -13.80
CA THR A 135 24.86 -2.76 -15.20
C THR A 135 24.15 -1.55 -15.82
N SER A 136 24.80 -0.86 -16.77
CA SER A 136 24.22 0.35 -17.39
C SER A 136 22.86 0.11 -18.06
N ILE A 137 22.62 -1.11 -18.56
CA ILE A 137 21.34 -1.50 -19.17
C ILE A 137 20.28 -1.68 -18.09
N ALA A 138 20.63 -2.33 -16.97
CA ALA A 138 19.74 -2.49 -15.81
C ALA A 138 19.38 -1.14 -15.16
N LYS A 139 20.35 -0.22 -15.01
CA LYS A 139 20.11 1.16 -14.56
C LYS A 139 19.11 1.90 -15.45
N LEU A 140 19.30 1.84 -16.78
CA LEU A 140 18.40 2.47 -17.74
C LEU A 140 16.99 1.84 -17.69
N SER A 141 16.91 0.50 -17.62
CA SER A 141 15.67 -0.25 -17.47
C SER A 141 14.88 0.18 -16.22
N LEU A 142 15.55 0.23 -15.06
CA LEU A 142 14.95 0.59 -13.80
C LEU A 142 14.54 2.08 -13.74
N SER A 143 15.37 2.98 -14.30
CA SER A 143 15.01 4.40 -14.43
C SER A 143 13.75 4.61 -15.27
N ASN A 144 13.67 3.93 -16.42
CA ASN A 144 12.48 3.97 -17.27
C ASN A 144 11.26 3.42 -16.54
N PHE A 145 11.37 2.30 -15.83
CA PHE A 145 10.29 1.76 -15.00
C PHE A 145 9.80 2.76 -13.95
N MET A 146 10.70 3.36 -13.16
CA MET A 146 10.32 4.33 -12.13
C MET A 146 9.60 5.56 -12.72
N ASN A 147 10.07 6.06 -13.86
CA ASN A 147 9.42 7.16 -14.59
C ASN A 147 8.04 6.77 -15.13
N THR A 148 7.90 5.54 -15.65
CA THR A 148 6.60 4.99 -16.07
C THR A 148 5.63 4.91 -14.90
N ILE A 149 6.08 4.45 -13.72
CA ILE A 149 5.23 4.37 -12.52
C ILE A 149 4.76 5.76 -12.06
N THR A 150 5.64 6.76 -12.01
CA THR A 150 5.23 8.16 -11.71
C THR A 150 4.21 8.68 -12.74
N THR A 151 4.37 8.32 -14.02
CA THR A 151 3.44 8.77 -15.07
C THR A 151 2.06 8.11 -14.96
N LEU A 152 2.00 6.85 -14.50
CA LEU A 152 0.78 6.04 -14.43
C LEU A 152 0.15 5.99 -13.03
N GLU A 153 0.70 6.67 -12.03
CA GLU A 153 0.26 6.55 -10.62
C GLU A 153 -1.22 6.91 -10.40
N ASN A 154 -1.81 7.71 -11.27
CA ASN A 154 -3.22 8.12 -11.24
C ASN A 154 -4.17 7.18 -12.03
N GLU A 155 -3.64 6.17 -12.71
CA GLU A 155 -4.43 5.18 -13.45
C GLU A 155 -5.10 4.15 -12.51
N GLU A 156 -6.06 3.41 -13.06
CA GLU A 156 -6.67 2.26 -12.40
C GLU A 156 -5.63 1.17 -12.09
N TYR A 157 -5.78 0.49 -10.94
CA TYR A 157 -4.78 -0.47 -10.47
C TYR A 157 -4.50 -1.62 -11.46
N GLU A 158 -5.50 -2.06 -12.23
CA GLU A 158 -5.33 -3.05 -13.30
C GLU A 158 -4.26 -2.61 -14.33
N SER A 159 -4.30 -1.37 -14.79
CA SER A 159 -3.33 -0.83 -15.76
C SER A 159 -1.90 -0.82 -15.18
N LEU A 160 -1.77 -0.42 -13.91
CA LEU A 160 -0.51 -0.44 -13.18
C LEU A 160 0.01 -1.87 -13.00
N TYR A 161 -0.84 -2.79 -12.55
CA TYR A 161 -0.51 -4.20 -12.35
C TYR A 161 0.01 -4.85 -13.63
N GLN A 162 -0.73 -4.73 -14.75
CA GLN A 162 -0.32 -5.29 -16.04
C GLN A 162 1.01 -4.71 -16.54
N THR A 163 1.24 -3.40 -16.33
CA THR A 163 2.52 -2.74 -16.65
C THR A 163 3.67 -3.32 -15.83
N ILE A 164 3.49 -3.47 -14.51
CA ILE A 164 4.55 -3.97 -13.62
C ILE A 164 4.84 -5.45 -13.87
N VAL A 165 3.81 -6.30 -14.02
CA VAL A 165 3.99 -7.73 -14.31
C VAL A 165 4.67 -7.94 -15.68
N SER A 166 4.33 -7.14 -16.68
CA SER A 166 5.01 -7.17 -17.99
C SER A 166 6.48 -6.76 -17.88
N TYR A 167 6.78 -5.73 -17.09
CA TYR A 167 8.15 -5.30 -16.81
C TYR A 167 8.96 -6.38 -16.08
N GLU A 168 8.42 -6.99 -15.03
CA GLU A 168 9.09 -8.09 -14.32
C GLU A 168 9.36 -9.29 -15.22
N SER A 169 8.41 -9.63 -16.10
CA SER A 169 8.58 -10.70 -17.09
C SER A 169 9.73 -10.41 -18.07
N SER A 170 9.89 -9.16 -18.52
CA SER A 170 11.04 -8.79 -19.36
C SER A 170 12.36 -8.91 -18.59
N VAL A 171 12.40 -8.42 -17.33
CA VAL A 171 13.59 -8.49 -16.46
C VAL A 171 14.01 -9.94 -16.17
N MET A 172 13.06 -10.83 -15.91
CA MET A 172 13.36 -12.25 -15.67
C MET A 172 13.96 -12.93 -16.91
N THR A 173 13.45 -12.62 -18.10
CA THR A 173 13.85 -13.27 -19.36
C THR A 173 15.07 -12.65 -20.04
N ASP A 174 15.43 -11.40 -19.72
CA ASP A 174 16.55 -10.69 -20.34
C ASP A 174 17.92 -11.35 -20.00
N PRO A 175 18.72 -11.79 -20.99
CA PRO A 175 20.05 -12.37 -20.76
C PRO A 175 21.15 -11.33 -20.50
N GLN A 176 20.88 -10.04 -20.69
CA GLN A 176 21.83 -8.95 -20.46
C GLN A 176 21.89 -8.51 -19.00
N PHE A 177 20.88 -8.85 -18.19
CA PHE A 177 20.87 -8.58 -16.75
C PHE A 177 21.57 -9.70 -15.97
N THR A 178 22.48 -9.31 -15.08
CA THR A 178 23.10 -10.21 -14.11
C THR A 178 22.08 -10.73 -13.10
N SER A 179 22.41 -11.81 -12.37
CA SER A 179 21.57 -12.28 -11.26
C SER A 179 21.31 -11.19 -10.21
N GLU A 180 22.28 -10.29 -10.01
CA GLU A 180 22.20 -9.19 -9.05
C GLU A 180 21.33 -8.04 -9.57
N ASP A 181 21.46 -7.66 -10.85
CA ASP A 181 20.53 -6.73 -11.49
C ASP A 181 19.08 -7.23 -11.35
N LYS A 182 18.84 -8.52 -11.61
CA LYS A 182 17.52 -9.15 -11.46
C LYS A 182 17.05 -9.14 -10.01
N ARG A 183 17.90 -9.48 -9.04
CA ARG A 183 17.57 -9.43 -7.61
C ARG A 183 17.09 -8.04 -7.19
N ILE A 184 17.88 -7.00 -7.53
CA ILE A 184 17.59 -5.61 -7.16
C ILE A 184 16.29 -5.15 -7.81
N ILE A 185 16.17 -5.30 -9.14
CA ILE A 185 15.00 -4.83 -9.89
C ILE A 185 13.72 -5.54 -9.42
N LEU A 186 13.74 -6.87 -9.34
CA LEU A 186 12.55 -7.66 -9.03
C LEU A 186 12.11 -7.56 -7.56
N THR A 187 13.04 -7.35 -6.63
CA THR A 187 12.70 -6.97 -5.24
C THR A 187 12.03 -5.61 -5.23
N THR A 188 12.61 -4.63 -5.90
CA THR A 188 12.11 -3.25 -5.94
C THR A 188 10.73 -3.18 -6.59
N SER A 189 10.53 -3.81 -7.75
CA SER A 189 9.25 -3.79 -8.47
C SER A 189 8.14 -4.50 -7.72
N SER A 190 8.45 -5.56 -6.97
CA SER A 190 7.49 -6.21 -6.06
C SER A 190 7.03 -5.23 -4.97
N VAL A 191 7.96 -4.57 -4.27
CA VAL A 191 7.61 -3.53 -3.26
C VAL A 191 6.78 -2.40 -3.89
N VAL A 192 7.09 -1.97 -5.12
CA VAL A 192 6.29 -0.99 -5.87
C VAL A 192 4.87 -1.50 -6.17
N ARG A 193 4.70 -2.74 -6.67
CA ARG A 193 3.37 -3.30 -6.98
C ARG A 193 2.48 -3.40 -5.74
N TYR A 194 3.03 -3.87 -4.63
CA TYR A 194 2.29 -4.05 -3.39
C TYR A 194 1.96 -2.71 -2.72
N SER A 195 2.89 -1.75 -2.68
CA SER A 195 2.59 -0.41 -2.15
C SER A 195 1.53 0.34 -2.98
N LEU A 196 1.57 0.24 -4.31
CA LEU A 196 0.52 0.78 -5.19
C LEU A 196 -0.84 0.11 -4.95
N TYR A 197 -0.87 -1.22 -4.80
CA TYR A 197 -2.10 -1.94 -4.45
C TYR A 197 -2.70 -1.43 -3.15
N PHE A 198 -1.88 -1.30 -2.11
CA PHE A 198 -2.30 -0.86 -0.77
C PHE A 198 -2.94 0.53 -0.79
N ALA A 199 -2.31 1.47 -1.51
CA ALA A 199 -2.84 2.83 -1.67
C ALA A 199 -4.20 2.84 -2.40
N LYS A 200 -4.31 2.11 -3.51
CA LYS A 200 -5.56 2.03 -4.29
C LYS A 200 -6.68 1.31 -3.52
N GLU A 201 -6.39 0.23 -2.81
CA GLU A 201 -7.36 -0.51 -1.99
C GLU A 201 -7.96 0.38 -0.88
N ARG A 202 -7.10 1.08 -0.12
CA ARG A 202 -7.54 1.96 0.97
C ARG A 202 -8.21 3.26 0.48
N LYS A 203 -8.00 3.62 -0.80
CA LYS A 203 -8.36 4.93 -1.39
C LYS A 203 -7.76 6.11 -0.61
N ASP A 204 -6.62 5.85 0.01
CA ASP A 204 -5.97 6.75 0.93
C ASP A 204 -4.92 7.54 0.16
N LYS A 205 -5.17 8.83 -0.04
CA LYS A 205 -4.35 9.68 -0.92
C LYS A 205 -2.95 9.93 -0.37
N ASP A 206 -2.82 9.85 0.95
CA ASP A 206 -1.57 10.19 1.63
C ASP A 206 -0.56 9.03 1.49
N TRP A 207 -1.07 7.83 1.17
CA TRP A 207 -0.30 6.63 0.79
C TRP A 207 -0.03 6.51 -0.72
N ASP A 208 -0.61 7.36 -1.56
CA ASP A 208 -0.60 7.17 -3.01
C ASP A 208 0.83 7.31 -3.59
N SER A 209 1.36 6.23 -4.16
CA SER A 209 2.64 6.14 -4.89
C SER A 209 3.93 6.56 -4.16
N SER A 210 3.87 6.84 -2.85
CA SER A 210 4.93 7.46 -2.03
C SER A 210 6.33 7.17 -2.55
N VAL A 211 6.96 8.21 -3.10
CA VAL A 211 8.33 8.14 -3.62
C VAL A 211 9.33 7.73 -2.52
N GLY A 212 8.94 7.85 -1.24
CA GLY A 212 9.61 7.21 -0.10
C GLY A 212 9.71 5.70 -0.22
N ASN A 213 8.58 4.99 -0.36
CA ASN A 213 8.56 3.53 -0.57
C ASN A 213 9.47 3.11 -1.74
N ARG A 214 9.44 3.88 -2.83
CA ARG A 214 10.23 3.61 -4.03
C ARG A 214 11.73 3.83 -3.79
N ALA A 215 12.10 4.94 -3.16
CA ALA A 215 13.48 5.30 -2.84
C ALA A 215 14.08 4.35 -1.79
N GLY A 216 13.38 4.13 -0.67
CA GLY A 216 13.81 3.20 0.39
C GLY A 216 13.82 1.75 -0.06
N GLY A 217 12.82 1.33 -0.85
CA GLY A 217 12.78 0.00 -1.45
C GLY A 217 13.96 -0.26 -2.38
N LEU A 218 14.30 0.69 -3.26
CA LEU A 218 15.49 0.54 -4.11
C LEU A 218 16.78 0.59 -3.31
N SER A 219 16.99 1.63 -2.48
CA SER A 219 18.22 1.78 -1.69
C SER A 219 18.47 0.52 -0.85
N GLY A 220 17.44 0.01 -0.17
CA GLY A 220 17.53 -1.24 0.57
C GLY A 220 17.81 -2.44 -0.32
N ALA A 221 17.18 -2.53 -1.49
CA ALA A 221 17.43 -3.61 -2.44
C ALA A 221 18.89 -3.64 -2.94
N LEU A 222 19.60 -2.51 -3.00
CA LEU A 222 21.04 -2.48 -3.32
C LEU A 222 21.90 -3.24 -2.30
N GLU A 223 21.45 -3.36 -1.05
CA GLU A 223 22.08 -4.24 -0.06
C GLU A 223 21.53 -5.67 -0.16
N ASN A 224 20.26 -5.85 0.17
CA ASN A 224 19.58 -7.15 0.19
C ASN A 224 18.05 -6.97 0.22
N SER A 225 17.29 -8.05 0.04
CA SER A 225 15.82 -7.97 0.03
C SER A 225 15.19 -7.74 1.41
N SER A 226 15.91 -7.92 2.53
CA SER A 226 15.46 -7.52 3.88
C SER A 226 15.46 -6.00 4.02
N THR A 227 16.61 -5.37 3.77
CA THR A 227 16.77 -3.92 3.87
C THR A 227 15.81 -3.21 2.91
N ALA A 228 15.52 -3.78 1.74
CA ALA A 228 14.48 -3.26 0.83
C ALA A 228 13.10 -3.11 1.51
N ILE A 229 12.68 -4.13 2.26
CA ILE A 229 11.38 -4.15 2.95
C ILE A 229 11.38 -3.12 4.08
N THR A 230 12.37 -3.19 4.98
CA THR A 230 12.41 -2.35 6.19
C THR A 230 12.64 -0.88 5.86
N ARG A 231 13.57 -0.56 4.95
CA ARG A 231 13.86 0.82 4.53
C ARG A 231 12.70 1.43 3.73
N SER A 232 12.01 0.66 2.87
CA SER A 232 10.76 1.10 2.23
C SER A 232 9.71 1.47 3.28
N LEU A 233 9.44 0.59 4.24
CA LEU A 233 8.45 0.81 5.29
C LEU A 233 8.75 2.07 6.11
N VAL A 234 9.97 2.20 6.63
CA VAL A 234 10.34 3.34 7.50
C VAL A 234 10.25 4.65 6.73
N THR A 235 10.81 4.73 5.52
CA THR A 235 10.77 5.95 4.70
C THR A 235 9.34 6.30 4.23
N GLY A 236 8.54 5.30 3.87
CA GLY A 236 7.14 5.46 3.48
C GLY A 236 6.26 5.97 4.61
N ILE A 237 6.34 5.35 5.79
CA ILE A 237 5.61 5.76 7.00
C ILE A 237 5.98 7.19 7.40
N LEU A 238 7.29 7.51 7.44
CA LEU A 238 7.74 8.85 7.83
C LEU A 238 7.26 9.93 6.85
N ILE A 239 7.36 9.69 5.54
CA ILE A 239 6.85 10.64 4.53
C ILE A 239 5.33 10.80 4.64
N ASN A 240 4.56 9.71 4.85
CA ASN A 240 3.12 9.81 5.07
C ASN A 240 2.80 10.64 6.33
N ASN A 241 3.53 10.42 7.44
CA ASN A 241 3.31 11.16 8.67
C ASN A 241 3.64 12.66 8.51
N LEU A 242 4.67 13.01 7.72
CA LEU A 242 5.02 14.40 7.40
C LEU A 242 4.01 15.11 6.48
N LEU A 243 3.16 14.37 5.77
CA LEU A 243 2.09 14.92 4.92
C LEU A 243 0.75 15.09 5.66
N ALA A 244 0.62 14.53 6.87
CA ALA A 244 -0.59 14.55 7.68
C ALA A 244 -0.65 15.73 8.69
N ASP A 245 0.45 16.46 8.87
CA ASP A 245 0.60 17.66 9.72
C ASP A 245 0.37 18.98 8.97
#